data_AF-A0A2P4WXK6-F1
#
_entry.id   AF-A0A2P4WXK6-F1
#
_cell.length_a   1.000
_cell.length_b   1.000
_cell.length_c   1.000
_cell.angle_alpha   90.00
_cell.angle_beta   90.00
_cell.angle_gamma   90.00
#
_symmetry.space_group_name_H-M   'P 1'
#
loop_
_entity.id
_entity.type
_entity.pdbx_description
1 polymer ?
#
loop_
_entity_poly.entity_id
_entity_poly.type
_entity_poly.pdbx_seq_one_letter_code
_entity_poly.pdbx_strand_id
1 'polypeptide(L)'
;MAAEHVPWFPAIMCFLQYSILITFGHVRDIAASISGISRYRSDEARSGLAKLLIAWESFYTRRLYHRVQDVFNRPVTGAPSAHIDLIKRKSTDGNKTFVHLDEPPQRCLNLGSYNYLGFADDWMNTCSHEVFEAVNQFPLASTVPPMEFGTTSVHVALEKA
;
A
#
# COMPACT_ATOMS: atom_id res chain seq x y z
N MET A 1 -16.11 20.47 -8.55
CA MET A 1 -16.54 19.09 -8.28
C MET A 1 -17.50 19.14 -7.11
N ALA A 2 -18.77 18.79 -7.32
CA ALA A 2 -19.70 18.67 -6.19
C ALA A 2 -19.22 17.53 -5.29
N ALA A 3 -19.21 17.74 -3.97
CA ALA A 3 -18.87 16.68 -3.03
C ALA A 3 -19.79 15.48 -3.28
N GLU A 4 -19.21 14.32 -3.55
CA GLU A 4 -19.94 13.08 -3.75
C GLU A 4 -20.84 12.82 -2.52
N HIS A 5 -22.14 12.62 -2.74
CA HIS A 5 -23.10 12.42 -1.66
C HIS A 5 -22.87 11.04 -1.04
N VAL A 6 -22.06 10.98 0.03
CA VAL A 6 -21.81 9.75 0.76
C VAL A 6 -23.13 9.24 1.36
N PRO A 7 -23.59 8.02 1.01
CA PRO A 7 -24.81 7.49 1.59
C PRO A 7 -24.67 7.38 3.11
N TRP A 8 -25.67 7.87 3.84
CA TRP A 8 -25.60 8.02 5.30
C TRP A 8 -25.47 6.67 6.02
N PHE A 9 -26.10 5.62 5.51
CA PHE A 9 -26.09 4.29 6.13
C PHE A 9 -24.68 3.65 6.14
N PRO A 10 -23.96 3.54 5.00
CA PRO A 10 -22.55 3.14 4.99
C PRO A 10 -21.65 3.97 5.90
N ALA A 11 -21.86 5.30 5.96
CA ALA A 11 -21.09 6.17 6.83
C ALA A 11 -21.28 5.81 8.31
N ILE A 12 -22.54 5.67 8.76
CA ILE A 12 -22.84 5.27 10.15
C ILE A 12 -22.27 3.88 10.46
N MET A 13 -22.44 2.91 9.55
CA MET A 13 -21.89 1.56 9.75
C MET A 13 -20.36 1.56 9.84
N CYS A 14 -19.69 2.39 9.04
CA CYS A 14 -18.25 2.58 9.09
C CYS A 14 -17.80 3.13 10.45
N PHE A 15 -18.44 4.19 10.94
CA PHE A 15 -18.13 4.75 12.27
C PHE A 15 -18.42 3.76 13.40
N LEU A 16 -19.50 2.97 13.30
CA LEU A 16 -19.82 1.93 14.27
C LEU A 16 -18.74 0.84 14.29
N GLN A 17 -18.31 0.36 13.13
CA GLN A 17 -17.24 -0.64 13.01
C GLN A 17 -15.92 -0.13 13.59
N TYR A 18 -15.52 1.11 13.28
CA TYR A 18 -14.34 1.72 13.88
C TYR A 18 -14.47 1.84 15.40
N SER A 19 -15.64 2.27 15.90
CA SER A 19 -15.90 2.40 17.33
C SER A 19 -15.78 1.06 18.07
N ILE A 20 -16.31 -0.01 17.47
CA ILE A 20 -16.17 -1.38 17.98
C ILE A 20 -14.69 -1.77 18.03
N LEU A 21 -13.95 -1.62 16.93
CA LEU A 21 -12.53 -1.99 16.87
C LEU A 21 -11.67 -1.23 17.89
N ILE A 22 -11.89 0.07 18.06
CA ILE A 22 -11.18 0.92 19.01
C ILE A 22 -11.52 0.51 20.44
N THR A 23 -12.80 0.29 20.75
CA THR A 23 -13.25 -0.14 22.09
C THR A 23 -12.61 -1.47 22.48
N PHE A 24 -12.68 -2.48 21.60
CA PHE A 24 -12.03 -3.77 21.82
C PHE A 24 -10.50 -3.66 21.92
N GLY A 25 -9.90 -2.71 21.19
CA GLY A 25 -8.48 -2.38 21.29
C GLY A 25 -8.10 -1.95 22.71
N HIS A 26 -8.86 -1.01 23.30
CA HIS A 26 -8.64 -0.52 24.66
C HIS A 26 -8.92 -1.58 25.72
N VAL A 27 -10.02 -2.35 25.60
CA VAL A 27 -10.31 -3.47 26.51
C VAL A 27 -9.15 -4.47 26.54
N ARG A 28 -8.54 -4.76 25.39
CA ARG A 28 -7.37 -5.65 25.31
C ARG A 28 -6.10 -5.04 25.89
N ASP A 29 -5.91 -3.72 25.81
CA ASP A 29 -4.81 -3.02 26.50
C ASP A 29 -4.99 -3.08 28.03
N ILE A 30 -6.22 -2.88 28.53
CA ILE A 30 -6.54 -2.99 29.96
C ILE A 30 -6.32 -4.43 30.46
N ALA A 31 -6.86 -5.43 29.76
CA ALA A 31 -6.67 -6.83 30.12
C ALA A 31 -5.18 -7.24 30.09
N ALA A 32 -4.41 -6.71 29.14
CA ALA A 32 -2.97 -6.93 29.07
C ALA A 32 -2.22 -6.26 30.24
N SER A 33 -2.67 -5.07 30.65
CA SER A 33 -2.13 -4.37 31.83
C SER A 33 -2.40 -5.13 33.13
N ILE A 34 -3.55 -5.79 33.24
CA ILE A 34 -3.94 -6.57 34.43
C ILE A 34 -3.22 -7.93 34.45
N SER A 35 -3.19 -8.64 33.33
CA SER A 35 -2.60 -9.98 33.25
C SER A 35 -1.07 -9.96 33.14
N GLY A 36 -0.45 -8.83 32.80
CA GLY A 36 0.99 -8.71 32.53
C GLY A 36 1.46 -9.41 31.25
N ILE A 37 0.55 -10.09 30.54
CA ILE A 37 0.83 -10.84 29.32
C ILE A 37 0.35 -10.00 28.13
N SER A 38 1.30 -9.50 27.34
CA SER A 38 1.01 -8.75 26.12
C SER A 38 1.97 -9.13 25.00
N ARG A 39 1.43 -9.35 23.80
CA ARG A 39 2.23 -9.42 22.56
C ARG A 39 3.02 -8.13 22.30
N TYR A 40 2.49 -7.01 22.78
CA TYR A 40 3.06 -5.68 22.61
C TYR A 40 3.48 -5.09 23.95
N ARG A 41 4.13 -5.90 24.79
CA ARG A 41 4.74 -5.40 26.01
C ARG A 41 5.64 -4.24 25.58
N SER A 42 5.35 -3.04 26.10
CA SER A 42 6.06 -1.84 25.73
C SER A 42 7.54 -2.09 26.00
N ASP A 43 8.37 -2.02 24.97
CA ASP A 43 9.74 -1.62 25.21
C ASP A 43 9.60 -0.28 25.92
N GLU A 44 9.85 -0.28 27.23
CA GLU A 44 10.04 0.98 27.94
C GLU A 44 11.08 1.74 27.14
N ALA A 45 10.78 3.02 26.86
CA ALA A 45 11.69 3.86 26.12
C ALA A 45 13.06 3.72 26.77
N ARG A 46 14.04 3.17 26.01
CA ARG A 46 15.40 3.03 26.51
C ARG A 46 15.83 4.38 27.04
N SER A 47 16.39 4.40 28.25
CA SER A 47 16.81 5.65 28.90
C SER A 47 17.61 6.52 27.93
N GLY A 48 17.21 7.78 27.77
CA GLY A 48 17.83 8.73 26.85
C GLY A 48 17.30 8.76 25.42
N LEU A 49 16.35 7.90 25.02
CA LEU A 49 15.74 7.92 23.69
C LEU A 49 14.30 8.44 23.72
N ALA A 50 13.98 9.31 22.76
CA ALA A 50 12.63 9.79 22.55
C ALA A 50 11.74 8.68 21.96
N LYS A 51 10.45 8.71 22.29
CA LYS A 51 9.46 7.83 21.66
C LYS A 51 9.29 8.24 20.20
N LEU A 52 9.44 7.27 19.29
CA LEU A 52 9.27 7.51 17.85
C LEU A 52 7.82 7.81 17.45
N LEU A 53 6.86 7.16 18.13
CA LEU A 53 5.43 7.26 17.83
C LEU A 53 4.66 7.83 19.03
N ILE A 54 3.64 8.64 18.75
CA ILE A 54 2.70 9.08 19.79
C ILE A 54 1.80 7.93 20.25
N ALA A 55 1.13 8.11 21.40
CA ALA A 55 0.33 7.05 22.02
C ALA A 55 -0.76 6.49 21.09
N TRP A 56 -1.42 7.36 20.32
CA TRP A 56 -2.45 6.96 19.36
C TRP A 56 -1.91 6.14 18.19
N GLU A 57 -0.81 6.57 17.57
CA GLU A 57 -0.17 5.85 16.45
C GLU A 57 0.30 4.46 16.88
N SER A 58 0.89 4.36 18.08
CA SER A 58 1.27 3.08 18.68
C SER A 58 0.03 2.20 18.92
N PHE A 59 -1.04 2.76 19.47
CA PHE A 59 -2.30 2.03 19.66
C PHE A 59 -2.87 1.53 18.33
N TYR A 60 -2.98 2.41 17.33
CA TYR A 60 -3.49 2.10 16.01
C TYR A 60 -2.69 0.97 15.35
N THR A 61 -1.36 1.08 15.35
CA THR A 61 -0.47 0.07 14.78
C THR A 61 -0.68 -1.30 15.44
N ARG A 62 -0.67 -1.34 16.79
CA ARG A 62 -0.78 -2.58 17.57
C ARG A 62 -2.15 -3.24 17.51
N ARG A 63 -3.23 -2.44 17.53
CA ARG A 63 -4.59 -2.93 17.76
C ARG A 63 -5.45 -2.98 16.51
N LEU A 64 -5.20 -2.11 15.52
CA LEU A 64 -5.96 -2.03 14.28
C LEU A 64 -5.12 -2.52 13.10
N TYR A 65 -4.02 -1.85 12.79
CA TYR A 65 -3.23 -2.09 11.57
C TYR A 65 -2.75 -3.53 11.45
N HIS A 66 -2.13 -4.10 12.50
CA HIS A 66 -1.64 -5.48 12.46
C HIS A 66 -2.75 -6.52 12.16
N ARG A 67 -4.03 -6.23 12.44
CA ARG A 67 -5.12 -7.16 12.08
C ARG A 67 -5.38 -7.20 10.58
N VAL A 68 -5.24 -6.06 9.91
CA VAL A 68 -5.68 -5.86 8.52
C VAL A 68 -4.52 -5.88 7.53
N GLN A 69 -3.29 -5.64 8.00
CA GLN A 69 -2.13 -5.49 7.12
C GLN A 69 -1.83 -6.71 6.24
N ASP A 70 -2.32 -7.91 6.60
CA ASP A 70 -2.18 -9.07 5.71
C ASP A 70 -2.90 -8.85 4.37
N VAL A 71 -4.06 -8.20 4.38
CA VAL A 71 -4.87 -7.96 3.19
C VAL A 71 -4.41 -6.71 2.45
N PHE A 72 -4.05 -5.66 3.19
CA PHE A 72 -3.77 -4.36 2.58
C PHE A 72 -2.37 -4.28 1.98
N ASN A 73 -1.41 -5.01 2.54
CA ASN A 73 -0.01 -4.95 2.12
C ASN A 73 0.40 -6.23 1.40
N ARG A 74 -0.49 -6.84 0.61
CA ARG A 74 -0.12 -8.04 -0.15
C ARG A 74 0.87 -7.65 -1.24
N PRO A 75 2.11 -8.16 -1.18
CA PRO A 75 3.07 -7.89 -2.24
C PRO A 75 2.61 -8.58 -3.51
N VAL A 76 2.63 -7.84 -4.61
CA VAL A 76 2.32 -8.34 -5.95
C VAL A 76 3.52 -8.09 -6.85
N THR A 77 3.67 -8.92 -7.87
CA THR A 77 4.73 -8.81 -8.88
C THR A 77 4.16 -8.95 -10.29
N GLY A 78 4.94 -8.51 -11.27
CA GLY A 78 4.58 -8.48 -12.68
C GLY A 78 3.96 -7.15 -13.14
N ALA A 79 3.66 -7.08 -14.43
CA ALA A 79 2.99 -5.95 -15.05
C ALA A 79 1.53 -5.83 -14.55
N PRO A 80 0.96 -4.61 -14.54
CA PRO A 80 -0.44 -4.38 -14.19
C PRO A 80 -1.39 -4.90 -15.28
N SER A 81 -1.55 -6.23 -15.32
CA SER A 81 -2.31 -6.97 -16.31
C SER A 81 -3.67 -7.42 -15.79
N ALA A 82 -4.47 -8.04 -16.67
CA ALA A 82 -5.66 -8.81 -16.33
C ALA A 82 -5.40 -9.82 -15.20
N HIS A 83 -4.15 -10.28 -15.05
CA HIS A 83 -3.75 -11.12 -13.94
C HIS A 83 -2.50 -10.58 -13.24
N ILE A 84 -2.44 -10.78 -11.92
CA ILE A 84 -1.33 -10.39 -11.05
C ILE A 84 -0.80 -11.59 -10.28
N ASP A 85 0.49 -11.57 -9.98
CA ASP A 85 1.16 -12.62 -9.23
C ASP A 85 1.33 -12.18 -7.78
N LEU A 86 0.64 -12.87 -6.88
CA LEU A 86 0.61 -12.55 -5.46
C LEU A 86 1.73 -13.31 -4.75
N ILE A 87 2.65 -12.56 -4.16
CA ILE A 87 3.78 -13.12 -3.41
C ILE A 87 3.26 -13.65 -2.08
N LYS A 88 3.45 -14.96 -1.86
CA LYS A 88 2.99 -15.63 -0.65
C LYS A 88 3.88 -15.27 0.54
N ARG A 89 3.23 -15.13 1.69
CA ARG A 89 3.88 -14.82 2.96
C ARG A 89 3.13 -15.47 4.10
N LYS A 90 3.83 -15.72 5.19
CA LYS A 90 3.25 -16.26 6.44
C LYS A 90 3.64 -15.38 7.61
N SER A 91 2.73 -15.28 8.58
CA SER A 91 3.00 -14.67 9.87
C SER A 91 2.82 -15.70 10.99
N THR A 92 3.70 -15.66 11.99
CA THR A 92 3.65 -16.49 13.21
C THR A 92 3.39 -15.66 14.47
N ASP A 93 3.42 -14.33 14.37
CA ASP A 93 3.23 -13.39 15.47
C ASP A 93 1.88 -12.62 15.35
N GLY A 94 0.95 -13.22 14.61
CA GLY A 94 -0.40 -12.72 14.36
C GLY A 94 -0.37 -11.41 13.60
N ASN A 95 0.30 -11.45 12.44
CA ASN A 95 0.44 -10.36 11.48
C ASN A 95 1.15 -9.16 12.09
N LYS A 96 2.24 -9.33 12.85
CA LYS A 96 3.14 -8.21 13.21
C LYS A 96 4.33 -8.19 12.25
N THR A 97 4.87 -9.35 11.93
CA THR A 97 5.89 -9.56 10.90
C THR A 97 5.42 -10.61 9.90
N PHE A 98 6.02 -10.56 8.71
CA PHE A 98 5.78 -11.53 7.64
C PHE A 98 7.11 -12.06 7.13
N VAL A 99 7.13 -13.37 6.89
CA VAL A 99 8.24 -14.04 6.22
C VAL A 99 7.75 -14.46 4.84
N HIS A 100 8.56 -14.16 3.82
CA HIS A 100 8.31 -14.62 2.47
C HIS A 100 8.37 -16.15 2.43
N LEU A 101 7.44 -16.77 1.70
CA LEU A 101 7.50 -18.20 1.44
C LEU A 101 8.22 -18.40 0.11
N ASP A 102 9.23 -19.27 0.08
CA ASP A 102 9.95 -19.69 -1.14
C ASP A 102 9.08 -20.62 -2.01
N GLU A 103 7.86 -20.18 -2.28
CA GLU A 103 6.87 -20.85 -3.11
C GLU A 103 6.60 -20.02 -4.36
N PRO A 104 6.21 -20.66 -5.48
CA PRO A 104 5.73 -19.93 -6.65
C PRO A 104 4.61 -18.96 -6.26
N PRO A 105 4.61 -17.73 -6.80
CA PRO A 105 3.58 -16.76 -6.52
C PRO A 105 2.22 -17.27 -7.00
N GLN A 106 1.16 -16.82 -6.34
CA GLN A 106 -0.19 -17.23 -6.68
C GLN A 106 -0.75 -16.33 -7.78
N ARG A 107 -1.07 -16.91 -8.93
CA ARG A 107 -1.75 -16.21 -10.03
C ARG A 107 -3.18 -15.85 -9.62
N CYS A 108 -3.51 -14.57 -9.68
CA CYS A 108 -4.84 -14.03 -9.33
C CYS A 108 -5.41 -13.20 -10.49
N LEU A 109 -6.74 -13.16 -10.61
CA LEU A 109 -7.41 -12.21 -11.50
C LEU A 109 -7.34 -10.80 -10.91
N ASN A 110 -6.98 -9.82 -11.73
CA ASN A 110 -6.84 -8.43 -11.32
C ASN A 110 -8.09 -7.62 -11.71
N LEU A 111 -8.95 -7.37 -10.73
CA LEU A 111 -10.16 -6.55 -10.89
C LEU A 111 -9.93 -5.06 -10.62
N GLY A 112 -8.72 -4.68 -10.21
CA GLY A 112 -8.35 -3.31 -9.86
C GLY A 112 -7.50 -2.61 -10.92
N SER A 113 -7.21 -3.25 -12.05
CA SER A 113 -6.39 -2.62 -13.10
C SER A 113 -7.17 -1.56 -13.85
N TYR A 114 -6.53 -0.42 -14.09
CA TYR A 114 -6.99 0.60 -15.05
C TYR A 114 -6.46 0.34 -16.48
N ASN A 115 -5.66 -0.71 -16.69
CA ASN A 115 -5.18 -1.12 -18.02
C ASN A 115 -6.29 -1.86 -18.79
N TYR A 116 -7.42 -1.18 -19.05
CA TYR A 116 -8.65 -1.81 -19.56
C TYR A 116 -8.48 -2.48 -20.92
N LEU A 117 -7.65 -1.91 -21.80
CA LEU A 117 -7.41 -2.42 -23.15
C LEU A 117 -6.17 -3.32 -23.24
N GLY A 118 -5.48 -3.57 -22.11
CA GLY A 118 -4.27 -4.39 -22.10
C GLY A 118 -3.08 -3.75 -22.84
N PHE A 119 -3.09 -2.44 -23.12
CA PHE A 119 -2.01 -1.78 -23.85
C PHE A 119 -0.66 -1.94 -23.14
N ALA A 120 -0.66 -1.87 -21.80
CA ALA A 120 0.55 -2.10 -21.01
C ALA A 120 0.90 -3.59 -20.84
N ASP A 121 0.01 -4.51 -21.18
CA ASP A 121 0.28 -5.96 -21.08
C ASP A 121 1.11 -6.43 -22.26
N ASP A 122 0.81 -5.88 -23.44
CA ASP A 122 1.49 -6.20 -24.69
C ASP A 122 2.49 -5.11 -25.11
N TRP A 123 3.03 -4.37 -24.14
CA TRP A 123 3.91 -3.21 -24.40
C TRP A 123 5.13 -3.55 -25.25
N MET A 124 5.60 -4.80 -25.18
CA MET A 124 6.65 -5.35 -26.04
C MET A 124 6.31 -5.27 -27.53
N ASN A 125 5.06 -5.52 -27.91
CA ASN A 125 4.64 -5.47 -29.31
C ASN A 125 3.99 -4.13 -29.69
N THR A 126 3.42 -3.39 -28.73
CA THR A 126 2.70 -2.14 -29.01
C THR A 126 3.60 -0.92 -29.07
N CYS A 127 4.46 -0.69 -28.08
CA CYS A 127 5.20 0.56 -27.94
C CYS A 127 6.69 0.42 -27.62
N SER A 128 7.19 -0.80 -27.39
CA SER A 128 8.57 -0.99 -26.90
C SER A 128 9.63 -0.41 -27.82
N HIS A 129 9.45 -0.50 -29.15
CA HIS A 129 10.41 0.02 -30.12
C HIS A 129 10.60 1.53 -29.95
N GLU A 130 9.50 2.28 -29.93
CA GLU A 130 9.50 3.73 -29.74
C GLU A 130 9.99 4.13 -28.35
N VAL A 131 9.59 3.38 -27.31
CA VAL A 131 10.01 3.63 -25.93
C VAL A 131 11.52 3.41 -25.76
N PHE A 132 12.07 2.31 -26.29
CA PHE A 132 13.50 2.03 -26.19
C PHE A 132 14.33 3.04 -26.99
N GLU A 133 13.86 3.47 -28.15
CA GLU A 133 14.51 4.55 -28.89
C GLU A 133 14.54 5.85 -28.07
N ALA A 134 13.43 6.24 -27.45
CA ALA A 134 13.36 7.41 -26.59
C ALA A 134 14.26 7.27 -25.35
N VAL A 135 14.31 6.11 -24.70
CA VAL A 135 15.16 5.85 -23.53
C VAL A 135 16.66 5.87 -23.88
N ASN A 136 17.02 5.51 -25.11
CA ASN A 136 18.41 5.65 -25.59
C ASN A 136 18.80 7.11 -25.83
N GLN A 137 17.84 7.98 -26.14
CA GLN A 137 18.07 9.40 -26.43
C GLN A 137 17.94 10.30 -25.20
N PHE A 138 17.06 9.96 -24.26
CA PHE A 138 16.71 10.80 -23.11
C PHE A 138 16.96 10.08 -21.77
N PRO A 139 17.28 10.82 -20.69
CA PRO A 139 17.32 10.25 -19.35
C PRO A 139 15.98 9.65 -18.92
N LEU A 140 16.03 8.59 -18.09
CA LEU A 140 14.83 7.90 -17.57
C LEU A 140 13.89 8.82 -16.77
N ALA A 141 14.42 9.87 -16.16
CA ALA A 141 13.66 10.85 -15.43
C ALA A 141 14.17 12.25 -15.76
N SER A 142 13.23 13.19 -15.95
CA SER A 142 13.57 14.59 -16.23
C SER A 142 14.25 15.27 -15.02
N THR A 143 13.89 14.89 -13.79
CA THR A 143 14.43 15.40 -12.50
C THR A 143 14.33 16.90 -12.25
N VAL A 144 13.93 17.70 -13.23
CA VAL A 144 13.74 19.16 -13.14
C VAL A 144 12.37 19.56 -13.71
N PRO A 145 11.77 20.67 -13.25
CA PRO A 145 10.45 21.08 -13.70
C PRO A 145 10.45 21.61 -15.15
N PRO A 146 9.28 21.62 -15.83
CA PRO A 146 9.16 22.14 -17.20
C PRO A 146 9.56 23.61 -17.38
N MET A 147 9.41 24.44 -16.35
CA MET A 147 9.74 25.88 -16.37
C MET A 147 11.25 26.15 -16.37
N GLU A 148 12.06 25.14 -16.07
CA GLU A 148 13.51 25.21 -16.19
C GLU A 148 13.93 24.52 -17.50
N PHE A 149 14.53 23.33 -17.41
CA PHE A 149 15.02 22.55 -18.55
C PHE A 149 14.41 21.14 -18.59
N GLY A 150 13.26 20.94 -17.94
CA GLY A 150 12.64 19.62 -17.81
C GLY A 150 11.82 19.15 -19.01
N THR A 151 11.58 20.06 -19.95
CA THR A 151 10.75 19.80 -21.13
C THR A 151 11.60 19.23 -22.26
N THR A 152 11.32 17.98 -22.66
CA THR A 152 11.98 17.33 -23.81
C THR A 152 11.13 17.43 -25.07
N SER A 153 11.70 17.10 -26.23
CA SER A 153 10.94 17.05 -27.49
C SER A 153 9.79 16.04 -27.45
N VAL A 154 9.93 14.95 -26.68
CA VAL A 154 8.86 13.94 -26.48
C VAL A 154 7.64 14.56 -25.78
N HIS A 155 7.85 15.43 -24.79
CA HIS A 155 6.74 16.14 -24.12
C HIS A 155 5.98 17.02 -25.12
N VAL A 156 6.71 17.83 -25.90
CA VAL A 156 6.11 18.73 -26.89
C VAL A 156 5.37 17.97 -28.00
N ALA A 157 5.88 16.79 -28.40
CA ALA A 157 5.21 15.94 -29.37
C ALA A 157 3.90 15.37 -28.81
N LEU A 158 3.92 14.86 -27.58
CA LEU A 158 2.74 14.31 -26.91
C LEU A 158 1.65 15.36 -26.67
N GLU A 159 2.02 16.58 -26.28
CA GLU A 159 1.07 17.68 -26.04
C GLU A 159 0.36 18.18 -27.32
N LYS A 160 0.93 17.90 -28.49
CA LYS A 160 0.37 18.30 -29.79
C LYS A 160 -0.48 17.21 -30.45
N ALA A 161 -0.31 15.95 -30.04
CA ALA A 161 -1.03 14.80 -30.55
C ALA A 161 -2.49 14.78 -30.07
#